data_AF-A0A8K0BB40-F1
#
_entry.id   AF-A0A8K0BB40-F1
#
_cell.length_a   1.000
_cell.length_b   1.000
_cell.length_c   1.000
_cell.angle_alpha   90.00
_cell.angle_beta   90.00
_cell.angle_gamma   90.00
#
_symmetry.space_group_name_H-M   'P 1'
#
loop_
_entity.id
_entity.type
_entity.pdbx_description
1 polymer ?
#
loop_
_entity_poly.entity_id
_entity_poly.type
_entity_poly.pdbx_seq_one_letter_code
_entity_poly.pdbx_strand_id
1 'polypeptide(L)'
;RMFDVGGQRSERKKWIHCFEGVTAIIFCVALSDYDLVLAEDEEMASTLMLKQEINRMHESMKLFDSICNNKWFTDTSIILFLNKKDLFEEKIKRSPLTICYPEYAG
;
A
#
# COMPACT_ATOMS: atom_id res chain seq x y z
N ARG A 1 13.62 15.77 -11.59
CA ARG A 1 13.26 14.65 -12.50
C ARG A 1 12.39 13.69 -11.70
N MET A 2 11.36 13.10 -12.31
CA MET A 2 10.44 12.18 -11.65
C MET A 2 10.60 10.80 -12.32
N PHE A 3 10.67 9.76 -11.50
CA PHE A 3 10.71 8.37 -11.95
C PHE A 3 9.51 7.65 -11.35
N ASP A 4 8.74 6.97 -12.20
CA ASP A 4 7.67 6.09 -11.75
C ASP A 4 8.21 4.68 -11.61
N VAL A 5 7.95 4.05 -10.47
CA VAL A 5 8.43 2.69 -10.15
C VAL A 5 7.23 1.82 -9.79
N GLY A 6 7.17 0.63 -10.38
CA GLY A 6 6.08 -0.31 -10.11
C GLY A 6 6.04 -0.75 -8.64
N GLY A 7 4.86 -0.71 -8.03
CA GLY A 7 4.61 -1.16 -6.64
C GLY A 7 4.39 -2.66 -6.47
N GLN A 8 4.23 -3.41 -7.57
CA GLN A 8 4.07 -4.87 -7.57
C GLN A 8 5.31 -5.56 -7.02
N ARG A 9 5.14 -6.71 -6.34
CA ARG A 9 6.26 -7.38 -5.64
C ARG A 9 7.40 -7.75 -6.60
N SER A 10 7.06 -8.16 -7.81
CA SER A 10 8.01 -8.48 -8.89
C SER A 10 8.88 -7.28 -9.34
N GLU A 11 8.34 -6.07 -9.27
CA GLU A 11 8.99 -4.84 -9.73
C GLU A 11 9.90 -4.20 -8.67
N ARG A 12 9.65 -4.47 -7.38
CA ARG A 12 10.39 -3.86 -6.25
C ARG A 12 11.89 -4.13 -6.28
N LYS A 13 12.34 -5.25 -6.85
CA LYS A 13 13.78 -5.55 -7.00
C LYS A 13 14.51 -4.53 -7.87
N LYS A 14 13.80 -3.83 -8.77
CA LYS A 14 14.36 -2.83 -9.68
C LYS A 14 14.51 -1.46 -9.03
N TRP A 15 13.92 -1.24 -7.85
CA TRP A 15 13.94 0.06 -7.18
C TRP A 15 15.35 0.52 -6.81
N ILE A 16 16.30 -0.40 -6.64
CA ILE A 16 17.70 -0.08 -6.35
C ILE A 16 18.33 0.87 -7.39
N HIS A 17 17.84 0.85 -8.63
CA HIS A 17 18.29 1.75 -9.70
C HIS A 17 17.85 3.20 -9.49
N CYS A 18 16.95 3.45 -8.55
CA CYS A 18 16.38 4.77 -8.26
C CYS A 18 16.87 5.36 -6.93
N PHE A 19 17.78 4.71 -6.20
CA PHE A 19 18.11 5.08 -4.81
C PHE A 19 19.19 6.16 -4.67
N GLU A 20 19.84 6.57 -5.75
CA GLU A 20 20.87 7.61 -5.70
C GLU A 20 20.29 8.98 -6.03
N GLY A 21 20.54 9.96 -5.15
CA GLY A 21 20.18 11.37 -5.37
C GLY A 21 18.67 11.66 -5.30
N VAL A 22 17.89 10.86 -4.57
CA VAL A 22 16.46 11.08 -4.36
C VAL A 22 16.24 12.26 -3.42
N THR A 23 15.56 13.30 -3.90
CA THR A 23 15.18 14.46 -3.06
C THR A 23 13.97 14.16 -2.19
N ALA A 24 12.99 13.46 -2.75
CA ALA A 24 11.77 13.08 -2.06
C ALA A 24 11.15 11.82 -2.68
N ILE A 25 10.42 11.07 -1.87
CA ILE A 25 9.58 9.94 -2.29
C ILE A 25 8.14 10.38 -2.21
N ILE A 26 7.37 10.14 -3.27
CA ILE A 26 5.92 10.24 -3.26
C ILE A 26 5.38 8.83 -3.16
N PHE A 27 4.76 8.50 -2.03
CA PHE A 27 4.16 7.18 -1.80
C PHE A 27 2.65 7.28 -1.91
N CYS A 28 2.07 6.54 -2.86
CA CYS A 28 0.63 6.58 -3.13
C CYS A 28 -0.07 5.35 -2.56
N VAL A 29 -1.09 5.56 -1.73
CA VAL A 29 -1.97 4.52 -1.18
C VAL A 29 -3.37 4.73 -1.72
N ALA A 30 -3.99 3.68 -2.26
CA ALA A 30 -5.39 3.71 -2.65
C ALA A 30 -6.28 3.45 -1.43
N LEU A 31 -6.99 4.47 -0.95
CA LEU A 31 -7.91 4.35 0.20
C LEU A 31 -9.02 3.32 -0.07
N SER A 32 -9.49 3.23 -1.31
CA SER A 32 -10.57 2.33 -1.72
C SER A 32 -10.23 0.84 -1.70
N ASP A 33 -8.97 0.47 -1.47
CA ASP A 33 -8.49 -0.91 -1.62
C ASP A 33 -8.59 -1.72 -0.30
N TYR A 34 -9.21 -1.18 0.75
CA TYR A 34 -9.32 -1.80 2.09
C TYR A 34 -10.05 -3.16 2.11
N ASP A 35 -10.93 -3.45 1.16
CA ASP A 35 -11.65 -4.73 1.06
C ASP A 35 -11.19 -5.57 -0.14
N LEU A 36 -10.05 -5.21 -0.74
CA LEU A 36 -9.47 -5.93 -1.87
C LEU A 36 -8.28 -6.78 -1.44
N VAL A 37 -8.11 -7.91 -2.12
CA VAL A 37 -6.92 -8.77 -2.01
C VAL A 37 -5.93 -8.47 -3.14
N LEU A 38 -4.66 -8.82 -2.93
CA LEU A 38 -3.62 -8.73 -3.95
C LEU A 38 -4.00 -9.61 -5.14
N ALA A 39 -3.89 -9.05 -6.35
CA ALA A 39 -4.17 -9.81 -7.58
C ALA A 39 -3.19 -10.99 -7.77
N GLU A 40 -1.97 -10.86 -7.24
CA GLU A 40 -0.93 -11.89 -7.28
C GLU A 40 -1.29 -13.12 -6.41
N ASP A 41 -2.19 -12.99 -5.43
CA ASP A 41 -2.48 -14.00 -4.41
C ASP A 41 -3.99 -14.32 -4.30
N GLU A 42 -4.80 -13.99 -5.31
CA GLU A 42 -6.28 -14.10 -5.26
C GLU A 42 -6.76 -15.54 -5.03
N GLU A 43 -6.07 -16.53 -5.61
CA GLU A 43 -6.39 -17.95 -5.43
C GLU A 43 -6.16 -18.44 -3.98
N MET A 44 -5.30 -17.77 -3.22
CA MET A 44 -4.98 -18.13 -1.83
C MET A 44 -5.94 -17.48 -0.82
N ALA A 45 -6.88 -16.64 -1.26
CA ALA A 45 -7.76 -15.84 -0.40
C ALA A 45 -8.88 -16.61 0.32
N SER A 46 -8.86 -17.94 0.28
CA SER A 46 -9.94 -18.80 0.78
C SER A 46 -10.09 -18.80 2.32
N THR A 47 -9.04 -18.43 3.07
CA THR A 47 -9.05 -18.45 4.55
C THR A 47 -8.93 -17.03 5.14
N LEU A 48 -9.69 -16.75 6.21
CA LEU A 48 -9.77 -15.43 6.85
C LEU A 48 -8.40 -14.87 7.31
N MET A 49 -7.53 -15.73 7.84
CA MET A 49 -6.16 -15.36 8.24
C MET A 49 -5.30 -14.92 7.04
N LEU A 50 -5.39 -15.64 5.92
CA LEU A 50 -4.67 -15.29 4.69
C LEU A 50 -5.19 -13.98 4.10
N LYS A 51 -6.49 -13.68 4.24
CA LYS A 51 -7.09 -12.44 3.74
C LYS A 51 -6.46 -11.17 4.30
N GLN A 52 -6.05 -11.14 5.57
CA GLN A 52 -5.33 -9.98 6.12
C GLN A 52 -3.91 -9.87 5.56
N GLU A 53 -3.20 -10.99 5.37
CA GLU A 53 -1.84 -10.98 4.83
C GLU A 53 -1.79 -10.49 3.39
N ILE A 54 -2.79 -10.83 2.59
CA ILE A 54 -2.91 -10.48 1.18
C ILE A 54 -3.83 -9.27 0.93
N ASN A 55 -4.28 -8.58 1.98
CA ASN A 55 -5.10 -7.38 1.80
C ASN A 55 -4.24 -6.25 1.22
N ARG A 56 -4.78 -5.52 0.22
CA ARG A 56 -4.02 -4.47 -0.48
C ARG A 56 -3.66 -3.28 0.41
N MET A 57 -4.51 -2.91 1.36
CA MET A 57 -4.24 -1.82 2.29
C MET A 57 -3.16 -2.23 3.30
N HIS A 58 -3.20 -3.46 3.82
CA HIS A 58 -2.12 -4.00 4.65
C HIS A 58 -0.79 -4.11 3.91
N GLU A 59 -0.78 -4.59 2.67
CA GLU A 59 0.44 -4.64 1.85
C GLU A 59 1.01 -3.22 1.65
N SER A 60 0.15 -2.24 1.38
CA SER A 60 0.56 -0.84 1.25
C SER A 60 1.17 -0.29 2.55
N MET A 61 0.59 -0.61 3.70
CA MET A 61 1.11 -0.26 5.02
C MET A 61 2.47 -0.91 5.31
N LYS A 62 2.60 -2.22 5.06
CA LYS A 62 3.87 -2.96 5.21
C LYS A 62 4.97 -2.38 4.32
N LEU A 63 4.63 -2.05 3.08
CA LEU A 63 5.57 -1.45 2.13
C LEU A 63 5.98 -0.04 2.58
N PHE A 64 5.01 0.79 3.01
CA PHE A 64 5.29 2.13 3.53
C PHE A 64 6.22 2.09 4.73
N ASP A 65 5.98 1.19 5.69
CA ASP A 65 6.84 0.97 6.85
C ASP A 65 8.27 0.60 6.42
N SER A 66 8.41 -0.31 5.45
CA SER A 66 9.73 -0.70 4.93
C SER A 66 10.50 0.45 4.27
N ILE A 67 9.79 1.40 3.64
CA ILE A 67 10.39 2.58 3.00
C ILE A 67 10.81 3.59 4.07
N CYS A 68 9.93 3.88 5.02
CA CYS A 68 10.22 4.82 6.10
C CYS A 68 11.42 4.38 6.95
N ASN A 69 11.58 3.08 7.12
CA ASN A 69 12.67 2.49 7.91
C ASN A 69 13.90 2.09 7.06
N ASN A 70 13.94 2.40 5.77
CA ASN A 70 15.08 2.06 4.92
C ASN A 70 16.24 3.04 5.14
N LYS A 71 17.43 2.53 5.43
CA LYS A 71 18.65 3.32 5.65
C LYS A 71 19.05 4.17 4.44
N TRP A 72 18.65 3.78 3.22
CA TRP A 72 18.89 4.59 2.02
C TRP A 72 18.01 5.83 1.94
N PHE A 73 16.95 5.92 2.74
CA PHE A 73 15.99 7.02 2.71
C PHE A 73 15.93 7.83 4.00
N THR A 74 16.92 7.67 4.90
CA THR A 74 16.94 8.34 6.21
C THR A 74 16.84 9.86 6.10
N ASP A 75 17.49 10.47 5.10
CA ASP A 75 17.46 11.92 4.87
C ASP A 75 16.48 12.33 3.75
N THR A 76 15.70 11.39 3.23
CA THR A 76 14.79 11.61 2.11
C THR A 76 13.41 12.01 2.63
N SER A 77 12.86 13.13 2.13
CA SER A 77 11.49 13.52 2.47
C SER A 77 10.46 12.56 1.88
N ILE A 78 9.50 12.11 2.67
CA ILE A 78 8.43 11.20 2.22
C ILE A 78 7.10 11.96 2.22
N ILE A 79 6.43 11.98 1.07
CA ILE A 79 5.11 12.57 0.87
C ILE A 79 4.11 11.43 0.68
N LEU A 80 3.18 11.27 1.61
CA LEU A 80 2.14 10.25 1.55
C LEU A 80 0.88 10.80 0.86
N PHE A 81 0.47 10.17 -0.24
CA PHE A 81 -0.77 10.46 -0.94
C PHE A 81 -1.81 9.39 -0.67
N LEU A 82 -2.87 9.78 0.04
CA LEU A 82 -4.07 8.96 0.23
C LEU A 82 -5.02 9.19 -0.95
N ASN A 83 -4.85 8.39 -1.99
CA ASN A 83 -5.53 8.51 -3.28
C ASN A 83 -6.86 7.72 -3.32
N LYS A 84 -7.68 7.96 -4.35
CA LYS A 84 -8.99 7.32 -4.58
C LYS A 84 -9.97 7.56 -3.42
N LYS A 85 -9.90 8.76 -2.82
CA LYS A 85 -10.79 9.18 -1.73
C LYS A 85 -12.25 9.15 -2.15
N ASP A 86 -12.54 9.60 -3.36
CA ASP A 86 -13.85 9.56 -4.01
C ASP A 86 -14.45 8.13 -4.02
N LEU A 87 -13.65 7.14 -4.43
CA LEU A 87 -14.09 5.75 -4.43
C LEU A 87 -14.25 5.21 -3.01
N PHE A 88 -13.39 5.59 -2.09
CA PHE A 88 -13.50 5.22 -0.68
C PHE A 88 -14.80 5.74 -0.04
N GLU A 89 -15.13 7.03 -0.25
CA GLU A 89 -16.34 7.67 0.28
C GLU A 89 -17.62 6.96 -0.19
N GLU A 90 -17.66 6.47 -1.42
CA GLU A 90 -18.81 5.70 -1.92
C GLU A 90 -18.81 4.26 -1.41
N LYS A 91 -17.64 3.65 -1.26
CA LYS A 91 -17.50 2.24 -0.91
C LYS A 91 -17.75 1.97 0.57
N ILE A 92 -17.33 2.89 1.44
CA ILE A 92 -17.49 2.76 2.90
C ILE A 92 -18.95 2.71 3.34
N LYS A 93 -19.87 3.27 2.53
CA LYS A 93 -21.32 3.21 2.76
C LYS A 93 -21.90 1.79 2.63
N ARG A 94 -21.20 0.87 1.96
CA ARG A 94 -21.68 -0.49 1.62
C ARG A 94 -20.75 -1.63 2.02
N SER A 95 -19.46 -1.35 2.18
CA SER A 95 -18.43 -2.34 2.55
C SER A 95 -17.74 -1.84 3.82
N PRO A 96 -17.89 -2.51 4.98
CA PRO A 96 -17.40 -2.00 6.25
C PRO A 96 -15.88 -2.06 6.34
N LEU A 97 -15.27 -1.09 7.02
CA LEU A 97 -13.82 -1.05 7.23
C LEU A 97 -13.31 -2.24 8.05
N THR A 98 -14.20 -2.89 8.81
CA THR A 98 -13.90 -4.09 9.61
C THR A 98 -13.47 -5.30 8.79
N ILE A 99 -13.66 -5.29 7.47
CA ILE A 99 -13.05 -6.28 6.56
C ILE A 99 -11.52 -6.19 6.61
N CYS A 100 -10.99 -4.98 6.73
CA CYS A 100 -9.56 -4.73 6.88
C CYS A 100 -9.17 -4.73 8.36
N TYR A 101 -9.88 -3.95 9.17
CA TYR A 101 -9.55 -3.67 10.57
C TYR A 101 -10.69 -4.12 11.50
N PRO A 102 -10.76 -5.41 11.89
CA PRO A 102 -11.84 -5.95 12.72
C PRO A 102 -12.07 -5.19 14.04
N GLU A 103 -11.03 -4.54 14.55
CA GLU A 103 -11.01 -3.73 15.77
C GLU A 103 -11.57 -2.31 15.58
N TYR A 104 -11.83 -1.87 14.35
CA TYR A 104 -12.36 -0.54 14.08
C TYR A 104 -13.79 -0.39 14.62
N ALA A 105 -13.99 0.56 15.54
CA ALA A 105 -15.23 0.73 16.29
C ALA A 105 -16.13 1.90 15.80
N GLY A 106 -15.73 2.62 14.75
CA GLY A 106 -16.45 3.80 14.23
C GLY A 106 -15.70 5.10 14.44
#